data_AF-A0A4V3IQQ8-F1
#
_entry.id   AF-A0A4V3IQQ8-F1
#
_cell.length_a   1.000
_cell.length_b   1.000
_cell.length_c   1.000
_cell.angle_alpha   90.00
_cell.angle_beta   90.00
_cell.angle_gamma   90.00
#
_symmetry.space_group_name_H-M   'P 1'
#
loop_
_entity.id
_entity.type
_entity.pdbx_description
1 polymer ?
#
loop_
_entity_poly.entity_id
_entity_poly.type
_entity_poly.pdbx_seq_one_letter_code
_entity_poly.pdbx_strand_id
1 'polypeptide(L)'
;MKIHRLVIDSWPTPDGKPFKDQPEEVWQAAVDHYLVNEGGEWPSWLPESLDITEWMPDEGEYGNQQWPVKRGDPIGAYGELIMTVPRTLFRKHYFNKSAAQKVMAELVEWGVVGHIESSEPVEWPTEQGDKQ
;
A
#
# COMPACT_ATOMS: atom_id res chain seq x y z
N MET A 1 -28.10 -1.18 7.85
CA MET A 1 -27.02 -0.26 7.40
C MET A 1 -25.80 -1.13 7.32
N LYS A 2 -25.22 -1.40 6.15
CA LYS A 2 -24.18 -2.43 6.05
C LYS A 2 -22.79 -1.90 6.41
N ILE A 3 -21.99 -2.75 7.03
CA ILE A 3 -20.54 -2.57 7.18
C ILE A 3 -19.85 -3.41 6.11
N HIS A 4 -18.83 -2.83 5.48
CA HIS A 4 -18.01 -3.45 4.46
C HIS A 4 -16.59 -3.61 5.00
N ARG A 5 -16.04 -4.82 4.93
CA ARG A 5 -14.67 -5.12 5.36
C ARG A 5 -13.80 -5.47 4.15
N LEU A 6 -12.59 -4.94 4.10
CA LEU A 6 -11.57 -5.40 3.16
C LEU A 6 -10.85 -6.59 3.78
N VAL A 7 -10.86 -7.71 3.08
CA VAL A 7 -10.11 -8.91 3.41
C VAL A 7 -8.97 -9.04 2.43
N ILE A 8 -7.74 -9.13 2.94
CA ILE A 8 -6.56 -9.35 2.13
C ILE A 8 -6.19 -10.82 2.25
N ASP A 9 -6.15 -11.49 1.10
CA ASP A 9 -5.80 -12.90 0.99
C ASP A 9 -4.27 -13.05 0.86
N SER A 10 -3.62 -12.17 0.09
CA SER A 10 -2.15 -12.13 -0.01
C SER A 10 -1.63 -10.77 -0.46
N TRP A 11 -0.48 -10.36 0.10
CA TRP A 11 0.35 -9.29 -0.45
C TRP A 11 1.32 -9.87 -1.48
N PRO A 12 1.63 -9.14 -2.55
CA PRO A 12 2.50 -9.65 -3.58
C PRO A 12 3.98 -9.59 -3.19
N THR A 13 4.32 -8.91 -2.08
CA THR A 13 5.67 -8.66 -1.57
C THR A 13 6.51 -9.93 -1.36
N PRO A 14 7.86 -9.83 -1.35
CA PRO A 14 8.76 -10.99 -1.25
C PRO A 14 8.50 -11.91 -0.06
N ASP A 15 8.06 -11.35 1.08
CA ASP A 15 7.77 -12.10 2.30
C ASP A 15 6.26 -12.28 2.56
N GLY A 16 5.41 -11.85 1.63
CA GLY A 16 3.94 -11.91 1.72
C GLY A 16 3.32 -10.99 2.77
N LYS A 17 4.08 -10.06 3.35
CA LYS A 17 3.60 -9.11 4.37
C LYS A 17 3.19 -7.75 3.75
N PRO A 18 2.43 -6.91 4.48
CA PRO A 18 2.08 -5.57 4.02
C PRO A 18 3.26 -4.75 3.50
N PHE A 19 2.96 -3.83 2.57
CA PHE A 19 3.95 -2.94 1.97
C PHE A 19 4.76 -2.14 3.00
N LYS A 20 4.11 -1.64 4.07
CA LYS A 20 4.79 -0.91 5.16
C LYS A 20 5.80 -1.74 5.95
N ASP A 21 5.71 -3.07 5.86
CA ASP A 21 6.55 -3.99 6.62
C ASP A 21 7.74 -4.47 5.77
N GLN A 22 7.87 -3.98 4.53
CA GLN A 22 9.01 -4.28 3.65
C GLN A 22 10.21 -3.38 3.97
N PRO A 23 11.43 -3.91 3.83
CA PRO A 23 12.65 -3.13 4.03
C PRO A 23 12.89 -2.15 2.86
N GLU A 24 13.70 -1.13 3.08
CA GLU A 24 13.93 -0.03 2.13
C GLU A 24 14.53 -0.51 0.80
N GLU A 25 15.42 -1.51 0.85
CA GLU A 25 16.12 -2.06 -0.31
C GLU A 25 15.17 -2.70 -1.33
N VAL A 26 14.02 -3.20 -0.87
CA VAL A 26 12.97 -3.76 -1.74
C VAL A 26 12.34 -2.68 -2.61
N TRP A 27 12.17 -1.47 -2.06
CA TRP A 27 11.60 -0.33 -2.76
C TRP A 27 12.64 0.38 -3.64
N GLN A 28 13.88 0.48 -3.17
CA GLN A 28 14.98 1.04 -3.96
C GLN A 28 15.18 0.29 -5.28
N ALA A 29 15.08 -1.05 -5.27
CA ALA A 29 15.18 -1.85 -6.49
C ALA A 29 14.10 -1.51 -7.53
N ALA A 30 12.87 -1.21 -7.10
CA ALA A 30 11.79 -0.78 -7.99
C ALA A 30 12.11 0.58 -8.61
N VAL A 31 12.61 1.51 -7.80
CA VAL A 31 12.98 2.88 -8.24
C VAL A 31 14.18 2.88 -9.18
N ASP A 32 15.23 2.13 -8.85
CA ASP A 32 16.43 2.01 -9.68
C ASP A 32 16.08 1.47 -11.08
N HIS A 33 15.15 0.52 -11.16
CA HIS A 33 14.66 0.00 -12.45
C HIS A 33 14.02 1.08 -13.34
N TYR A 34 13.18 1.97 -12.78
CA TYR A 34 12.53 3.00 -13.59
C TYR A 34 13.39 4.21 -13.88
N LEU A 35 14.23 4.65 -12.93
CA LEU A 35 15.06 5.85 -13.12
C LEU A 35 16.29 5.59 -13.97
N VAL A 36 16.87 4.39 -13.84
CA VAL A 36 18.12 4.06 -14.50
C VAL A 36 17.82 3.01 -15.58
N ASN A 37 17.89 3.44 -16.84
CA ASN A 37 17.77 2.59 -18.04
C ASN A 37 18.83 1.45 -18.12
N GLU A 38 19.69 1.29 -17.11
CA GLU A 38 20.81 0.34 -17.05
C GLU A 38 20.71 -0.64 -15.86
N GLY A 39 19.59 -1.36 -15.73
CA GLY A 39 19.67 -2.77 -15.33
C GLY A 39 19.33 -3.17 -13.89
N GLY A 40 18.48 -2.43 -13.18
CA GLY A 40 17.77 -3.03 -12.04
C GLY A 40 16.82 -4.12 -12.55
N GLU A 41 16.77 -5.30 -11.92
CA GLU A 41 15.71 -6.27 -12.25
C GLU A 41 14.37 -5.75 -11.73
N TRP A 42 13.34 -5.75 -12.58
CA TRP A 42 12.00 -5.42 -12.14
C TRP A 42 11.60 -6.38 -11.01
N PRO A 43 11.19 -5.89 -9.84
CA PRO A 43 10.89 -6.78 -8.74
C PRO A 43 9.74 -7.71 -9.11
N SER A 44 9.97 -9.02 -9.04
CA SER A 44 8.99 -10.05 -9.45
C SER A 44 7.64 -9.99 -8.72
N TRP A 45 7.58 -9.26 -7.60
CA TRP A 45 6.38 -9.01 -6.83
C TRP A 45 5.54 -7.83 -7.35
N LEU A 46 6.10 -6.94 -8.18
CA LEU A 46 5.33 -5.88 -8.80
C LEU A 46 4.79 -6.32 -10.16
N PRO A 47 3.54 -5.99 -10.50
CA PRO A 47 3.06 -6.18 -11.87
C PRO A 47 3.94 -5.42 -12.87
N GLU A 48 4.46 -6.09 -13.90
CA GLU A 48 5.27 -5.46 -14.96
C GLU A 48 4.53 -4.33 -15.70
N SER A 49 3.20 -4.35 -15.67
CA SER A 49 2.35 -3.34 -16.30
C SER A 49 2.05 -2.15 -15.39
N LEU A 50 2.47 -2.17 -14.12
CA LEU A 50 2.32 -1.03 -13.22
C LEU A 50 3.20 0.11 -13.72
N ASP A 51 2.79 1.36 -13.54
CA ASP A 51 3.59 2.55 -13.90
C ASP A 51 3.94 3.34 -12.64
N ILE A 52 5.01 2.98 -11.92
CA ILE A 52 5.25 3.59 -10.59
C ILE A 52 5.56 5.11 -10.64
N THR A 53 5.68 5.72 -11.83
CA THR A 53 6.07 7.14 -11.98
C THR A 53 5.12 8.10 -11.27
N GLU A 54 3.81 7.81 -11.26
CA GLU A 54 2.81 8.61 -10.52
C GLU A 54 3.00 8.58 -8.99
N TRP A 55 3.83 7.66 -8.51
CA TRP A 55 4.14 7.44 -7.10
C TRP A 55 5.56 7.88 -6.75
N MET A 56 6.34 8.39 -7.70
CA MET A 56 7.66 8.93 -7.43
C MET A 56 7.56 10.35 -6.86
N PRO A 57 8.50 10.79 -6.01
CA PRO A 57 8.54 12.19 -5.59
C PRO A 57 8.76 13.10 -6.83
N ASP A 58 8.04 14.21 -6.90
CA ASP A 58 8.40 15.31 -7.83
C ASP A 58 9.83 15.78 -7.51
N GLU A 59 10.59 16.23 -8.51
CA GLU A 59 11.99 16.69 -8.40
C GLU A 59 12.20 17.96 -7.51
N GLY A 60 11.32 18.26 -6.54
CA GLY A 60 11.31 19.50 -5.75
C GLY A 60 11.12 19.33 -4.22
N GLU A 61 12.05 19.92 -3.47
CA GLU A 61 12.13 20.16 -2.00
C GLU A 61 11.45 19.16 -1.06
N TYR A 62 12.26 18.24 -0.53
CA TYR A 62 11.92 17.28 0.51
C TYR A 62 11.66 17.96 1.86
N GLY A 63 10.42 17.85 2.36
CA GLY A 63 10.01 18.26 3.71
C GLY A 63 10.14 17.16 4.78
N ASN A 64 9.80 17.49 6.03
CA ASN A 64 10.02 16.63 7.21
C ASN A 64 9.43 15.21 7.07
N GLN A 65 10.31 14.19 7.17
CA GLN A 65 9.98 12.75 7.17
C GLN A 65 8.85 12.39 8.15
N GLN A 66 7.88 11.61 7.65
CA GLN A 66 6.99 10.79 8.46
C GLN A 66 6.86 9.43 7.77
N TRP A 67 6.97 8.34 8.55
CA TRP A 67 6.66 6.97 8.10
C TRP A 67 5.35 6.92 7.31
N PRO A 68 5.19 6.05 6.30
CA PRO A 68 3.96 6.02 5.54
C PRO A 68 2.75 5.56 6.36
N VAL A 69 1.89 6.51 6.70
CA VAL A 69 0.61 6.37 7.41
C VAL A 69 -0.59 6.56 6.45
N LYS A 70 -0.41 7.27 5.32
CA LYS A 70 -1.43 7.62 4.33
C LYS A 70 -0.93 7.41 2.89
N ARG A 71 -1.86 7.61 1.94
CA ARG A 71 -1.59 7.53 0.49
C ARG A 71 -0.91 8.84 0.15
N GLY A 72 0.24 8.81 -0.53
CA GLY A 72 1.05 10.02 -0.70
C GLY A 72 2.26 10.09 0.24
N ASP A 73 2.40 9.18 1.20
CA ASP A 73 3.49 9.27 2.16
C ASP A 73 4.78 8.65 1.61
N PRO A 74 5.92 9.32 1.81
CA PRO A 74 7.18 8.91 1.20
C PRO A 74 7.93 7.85 2.03
N ILE A 75 8.71 7.02 1.36
CA ILE A 75 9.76 6.16 1.93
C ILE A 75 11.13 6.79 1.64
N GLY A 76 12.08 6.70 2.57
CA GLY A 76 13.46 7.17 2.42
C GLY A 76 13.85 8.31 3.36
N ALA A 77 15.14 8.68 3.35
CA ALA A 77 15.72 9.77 4.16
C ALA A 77 15.24 11.16 3.69
N TYR A 78 15.32 12.20 4.56
CA TYR A 78 14.95 13.59 4.22
C TYR A 78 15.64 14.14 2.94
N GLY A 79 16.77 13.58 2.52
CA GLY A 79 17.46 13.95 1.28
C GLY A 79 17.36 12.93 0.15
N GLU A 80 16.74 11.78 0.40
CA GLU A 80 16.70 10.61 -0.48
C GLU A 80 15.30 9.99 -0.40
N LEU A 81 14.26 10.75 -0.74
CA LEU A 81 12.94 10.14 -0.89
C LEU A 81 12.96 9.19 -2.09
N ILE A 82 12.54 7.96 -1.84
CA ILE A 82 12.61 6.84 -2.77
C ILE A 82 11.30 6.77 -3.56
N MET A 83 10.17 6.61 -2.87
CA MET A 83 8.85 6.55 -3.50
C MET A 83 7.70 6.71 -2.51
N THR A 84 6.51 6.94 -3.04
CA THR A 84 5.23 6.90 -2.33
C THR A 84 4.61 5.51 -2.45
N VAL A 85 4.59 4.75 -1.36
CA VAL A 85 4.00 3.41 -1.37
C VAL A 85 2.47 3.41 -1.24
N PRO A 86 1.77 2.39 -1.77
CA PRO A 86 0.34 2.22 -1.57
C PRO A 86 -0.05 2.16 -0.09
N ARG A 87 -1.25 2.64 0.22
CA ARG A 87 -1.79 2.65 1.59
C ARG A 87 -1.79 1.24 2.17
N THR A 88 -1.16 1.07 3.33
CA THR A 88 -1.49 -0.08 4.18
C THR A 88 -2.87 0.14 4.81
N LEU A 89 -3.68 -0.92 4.91
CA LEU A 89 -5.02 -0.86 5.50
C LEU A 89 -4.98 -0.39 6.97
N PHE A 90 -5.16 0.91 7.20
CA PHE A 90 -5.36 1.47 8.54
C PHE A 90 -6.80 1.29 9.03
N ARG A 91 -7.77 1.19 8.12
CA ARG A 91 -9.18 0.92 8.42
C ARG A 91 -9.59 -0.35 7.70
N LYS A 92 -9.97 -1.37 8.47
CA LYS A 92 -10.52 -2.61 7.93
C LYS A 92 -11.99 -2.46 7.53
N HIS A 93 -12.73 -1.52 8.15
CA HIS A 93 -14.18 -1.40 8.05
C HIS A 93 -14.64 -0.08 7.45
N TYR A 94 -15.68 -0.14 6.63
CA TYR A 94 -16.25 0.98 5.88
C TYR A 94 -17.78 0.93 5.96
N PHE A 95 -18.43 2.07 6.22
CA PHE A 95 -19.89 2.20 6.15
C PHE A 95 -20.40 2.50 4.72
N ASN A 96 -19.49 2.74 3.78
CA ASN A 96 -19.78 3.03 2.39
C ASN A 96 -19.07 2.03 1.47
N LYS A 97 -19.83 1.25 0.71
CA LYS A 97 -19.30 0.24 -0.22
C LYS A 97 -18.39 0.82 -1.30
N SER A 98 -18.75 1.97 -1.86
CA SER A 98 -17.95 2.62 -2.91
C SER A 98 -16.58 3.05 -2.37
N ALA A 99 -16.52 3.51 -1.12
CA ALA A 99 -15.25 3.83 -0.46
C ALA A 99 -14.37 2.57 -0.29
N ALA A 100 -14.96 1.45 0.14
CA ALA A 100 -14.25 0.17 0.24
C ALA A 100 -13.74 -0.32 -1.13
N GLN A 101 -14.55 -0.20 -2.18
CA GLN A 101 -14.20 -0.59 -3.55
C GLN A 101 -13.05 0.23 -4.12
N LYS A 102 -13.02 1.55 -3.88
CA LYS A 102 -11.90 2.40 -4.31
C LYS A 102 -10.57 1.96 -3.69
N VAL A 103 -10.57 1.69 -2.39
CA VAL A 103 -9.36 1.24 -1.69
C VAL A 103 -8.92 -0.15 -2.17
N MET A 104 -9.86 -1.08 -2.38
CA MET A 104 -9.51 -2.40 -2.93
C MET A 104 -8.97 -2.31 -4.36
N ALA A 105 -9.52 -1.44 -5.21
CA ALA A 105 -9.03 -1.26 -6.58
C ALA A 105 -7.58 -0.77 -6.60
N GLU A 106 -7.24 0.22 -5.76
CA GLU A 106 -5.85 0.69 -5.62
C GLU A 106 -4.91 -0.43 -5.15
N LEU A 107 -5.33 -1.27 -4.22
CA LEU A 107 -4.52 -2.40 -3.75
C LEU A 107 -4.31 -3.45 -4.85
N VAL A 108 -5.36 -3.73 -5.64
CA VAL A 108 -5.30 -4.69 -6.76
C VAL A 108 -4.38 -4.21 -7.88
N GLU A 109 -4.33 -2.91 -8.17
CA GLU A 109 -3.36 -2.33 -9.12
C GLU A 109 -1.91 -2.64 -8.71
N TRP A 110 -1.65 -2.70 -7.41
CA TRP A 110 -0.36 -3.07 -6.84
C TRP A 110 -0.14 -4.59 -6.73
N GLY A 111 -1.04 -5.41 -7.26
CA GLY A 111 -0.94 -6.88 -7.25
C GLY A 111 -1.47 -7.55 -5.98
N VAL A 112 -2.12 -6.81 -5.07
CA VAL A 112 -2.73 -7.40 -3.88
C VAL A 112 -3.94 -8.26 -4.27
N VAL A 113 -4.02 -9.45 -3.68
CA VAL A 113 -5.20 -10.32 -3.81
C VAL A 113 -6.07 -10.13 -2.57
N GLY A 114 -7.32 -9.73 -2.78
CA GLY A 114 -8.27 -9.49 -1.71
C GLY A 114 -9.70 -9.33 -2.20
N HIS A 115 -10.63 -9.28 -1.27
CA HIS A 115 -12.06 -9.15 -1.54
C HIS A 115 -12.78 -8.31 -0.48
N ILE A 116 -14.04 -7.92 -0.78
CA ILE A 116 -14.86 -7.12 0.12
C ILE A 116 -15.99 -7.98 0.68
N GLU A 117 -16.00 -8.15 1.99
CA GLU A 117 -17.11 -8.75 2.73
C GLU A 117 -18.10 -7.67 3.16
N SER A 118 -19.39 -8.01 3.28
CA SER A 118 -20.42 -7.07 3.72
C SER A 118 -21.39 -7.76 4.66
N SER A 119 -21.71 -7.13 5.80
CA SER A 119 -22.73 -7.65 6.70
C SER A 119 -23.42 -6.55 7.52
N GLU A 120 -24.48 -6.88 8.25
CA GLU A 120 -25.12 -5.93 9.15
C GLU A 120 -24.21 -5.62 10.37
N PRO A 121 -24.31 -4.45 11.01
CA PRO A 121 -23.36 -3.98 12.02
C PRO A 121 -23.25 -4.88 13.26
N VAL A 122 -24.24 -5.74 13.48
CA VAL A 122 -24.41 -6.58 14.67
C VAL A 122 -23.69 -7.93 14.54
N GLU A 123 -23.35 -8.36 13.32
CA GLU A 123 -22.80 -9.70 13.05
C GLU A 123 -21.27 -9.76 13.10
N TRP A 124 -20.57 -8.62 13.10
CA TRP A 124 -19.12 -8.60 13.30
C TRP A 124 -18.83 -8.46 14.80
N PRO A 125 -18.07 -9.36 15.42
CA PRO A 125 -17.46 -9.03 16.70
C PRO A 125 -16.58 -7.81 16.45
N THR A 126 -17.01 -6.63 16.90
CA THR A 126 -16.11 -5.50 17.10
C THR A 126 -15.03 -6.02 18.03
N GLU A 127 -13.83 -6.26 17.48
CA GLU A 127 -12.67 -6.67 18.27
C GLU A 127 -12.66 -5.85 19.55
N GLN A 128 -12.85 -6.56 20.67
CA GLN A 128 -12.69 -6.00 22.00
C GLN A 128 -11.34 -5.30 22.00
N GLY A 129 -11.33 -4.04 22.44
CA GLY A 129 -10.09 -3.32 22.61
C GLY A 129 -9.15 -4.15 23.48
N ASP A 130 -8.03 -4.55 22.91
CA ASP A 130 -6.84 -4.94 23.67
C ASP A 130 -6.34 -3.70 24.39
N LYS A 131 -6.96 -3.44 25.54
CA LYS A 131 -6.29 -2.84 26.69
C LYS A 131 -5.68 -4.00 27.45
N GLN A 132 -4.35 -4.14 27.39
CA GLN A 132 -3.52 -4.28 28.58
C GLN A 132 -2.22 -3.50 28.37
#